data_AF-A0A933PB70-F1
#
_entry.id   AF-A0A933PB70-F1
#
_cell.length_a   1.000
_cell.length_b   1.000
_cell.length_c   1.000
_cell.angle_alpha   90.00
_cell.angle_beta   90.00
_cell.angle_gamma   90.00
#
_symmetry.space_group_name_H-M   'P 1'
#
loop_
_entity.id
_entity.type
_entity.pdbx_description
1 polymer ?
#
loop_
_entity_poly.entity_id
_entity_poly.type
_entity_poly.pdbx_seq_one_letter_code
_entity_poly.pdbx_strand_id
1 'polypeptide(L)'
;MYRDRLEEPGESMLGARKYVGALLDLKPATLRNWVEAAERADGTRPASASAACRAGDSEEVRALKRRVAELERANEILKTASAFFAAAELDRRLK
;
A
#
# COMPACT_ATOMS: atom_id res chain seq x y z
N MET A 1 6.48 -22.41 -19.74
CA MET A 1 7.86 -22.68 -19.25
C MET A 1 7.94 -22.90 -17.74
N TYR A 2 7.62 -21.94 -16.86
CA TYR A 2 7.67 -22.19 -15.41
C TYR A 2 6.51 -23.08 -14.91
N ARG A 3 5.30 -22.86 -15.43
CA ARG A 3 4.10 -23.68 -15.09
C ARG A 3 4.21 -25.09 -15.67
N ASP A 4 4.69 -25.21 -16.90
CA ASP A 4 4.88 -26.49 -17.60
C ASP A 4 5.82 -27.43 -16.84
N ARG A 5 6.87 -26.90 -16.18
CA ARG A 5 7.76 -27.71 -15.32
C ARG A 5 7.13 -28.13 -14.00
N LEU A 6 6.12 -27.42 -13.51
CA LEU A 6 5.39 -27.83 -12.31
C LEU A 6 4.39 -28.95 -12.60
N GLU A 7 4.10 -29.20 -13.88
CA GLU A 7 3.25 -30.30 -14.34
C GLU A 7 4.08 -31.60 -14.52
N GLU A 8 5.41 -31.53 -14.55
CA GLU A 8 6.30 -32.69 -14.58
C GLU A 8 6.31 -33.41 -13.21
N PRO A 9 6.00 -34.73 -13.15
CA PRO A 9 5.99 -35.47 -11.90
C PRO A 9 7.37 -35.50 -11.23
N GLY A 10 7.46 -34.95 -10.01
CA GLY A 10 8.69 -34.96 -9.21
C GLY A 10 9.52 -33.67 -9.28
N GLU A 11 9.13 -32.69 -10.09
CA GLU A 11 9.85 -31.42 -10.14
C GLU A 11 9.36 -30.44 -9.05
N SER A 12 10.31 -29.89 -8.29
CA SER A 12 9.98 -28.96 -7.19
C SER A 12 9.88 -27.52 -7.68
N MET A 13 9.08 -26.68 -7.02
CA MET A 13 9.00 -25.24 -7.31
C MET A 13 10.38 -24.55 -7.26
N LEU A 14 11.25 -24.98 -6.36
CA LEU A 14 12.62 -24.47 -6.29
C LEU A 14 13.46 -24.89 -7.51
N GLY A 15 13.31 -26.14 -7.96
CA GLY A 15 13.94 -26.66 -9.17
C GLY A 15 13.52 -25.87 -10.42
N ALA A 16 12.21 -25.70 -10.60
CA ALA A 16 11.65 -24.93 -11.70
C ALA A 16 12.15 -23.46 -11.70
N ARG A 17 12.20 -22.81 -10.52
CA ARG A 17 12.72 -21.43 -10.41
C ARG A 17 14.21 -21.34 -10.69
N LYS A 18 15.01 -22.32 -10.27
CA LYS A 18 16.46 -22.36 -10.56
C LYS A 18 16.72 -22.54 -12.05
N TYR A 19 15.99 -23.45 -12.69
CA TYR A 19 16.13 -23.72 -14.12
C TYR A 19 15.74 -22.49 -14.96
N VAL A 20 14.54 -21.95 -14.73
CA VAL A 20 14.07 -20.77 -15.49
C VAL A 20 14.91 -19.53 -15.17
N GLY A 21 15.33 -19.37 -13.91
CA GLY A 21 16.27 -18.32 -13.52
C GLY A 21 17.58 -18.41 -14.28
N ALA A 22 18.18 -19.60 -14.39
CA ALA A 22 19.41 -19.80 -15.15
C ALA A 22 19.24 -19.50 -16.65
N LEU A 23 18.09 -19.86 -17.25
CA LEU A 23 17.81 -19.59 -18.67
C LEU A 23 17.66 -18.09 -18.98
N LEU A 24 17.14 -17.32 -18.01
CA LEU A 24 16.86 -15.89 -18.16
C LEU A 24 17.93 -14.99 -17.50
N ASP A 25 19.00 -15.56 -16.96
CA ASP A 25 20.01 -14.89 -16.13
C ASP A 25 19.39 -14.08 -14.96
N LEU A 26 18.40 -14.67 -14.31
CA LEU A 26 17.68 -14.11 -13.18
C LEU A 26 17.91 -14.94 -11.91
N LYS A 27 18.03 -14.24 -10.78
CA LYS A 27 18.06 -14.91 -9.47
C LYS A 27 16.71 -15.63 -9.24
N PRO A 28 16.71 -16.87 -8.70
CA PRO A 28 15.48 -17.62 -8.42
C PRO A 28 14.50 -16.87 -7.49
N ALA A 29 15.02 -16.00 -6.63
CA ALA A 29 14.22 -15.12 -5.77
C ALA A 29 13.40 -14.10 -6.55
N THR A 30 13.93 -13.58 -7.67
CA THR A 30 13.20 -12.65 -8.56
C THR A 30 12.00 -13.36 -9.19
N LEU A 31 12.21 -14.59 -9.69
CA LEU A 31 11.13 -15.38 -10.27
C LEU A 31 10.05 -15.72 -9.23
N ARG A 32 10.44 -16.06 -7.99
CA ARG A 32 9.48 -16.25 -6.90
C ARG A 32 8.61 -15.02 -6.69
N ASN A 33 9.23 -13.83 -6.60
CA ASN A 33 8.51 -12.59 -6.32
C ASN A 33 7.51 -12.25 -7.43
N TRP A 34 7.88 -12.48 -8.70
CA TRP A 34 6.98 -12.26 -9.83
C TRP A 34 5.83 -13.25 -9.88
N VAL A 35 6.10 -14.54 -9.63
CA VAL A 35 5.06 -15.57 -9.54
C VAL A 35 4.07 -15.23 -8.43
N GLU A 36 4.55 -14.89 -7.24
CA GLU A 36 3.68 -14.48 -6.13
C GLU A 36 2.92 -13.19 -6.41
N ALA A 37 3.49 -12.27 -7.19
CA ALA A 37 2.81 -11.04 -7.62
C ALA A 37 1.71 -11.30 -8.64
N ALA A 38 1.96 -12.17 -9.62
CA ALA A 38 0.98 -12.61 -10.59
C ALA A 38 -0.17 -13.38 -9.93
N GLU A 39 0.12 -14.32 -9.02
CA GLU A 39 -0.90 -15.06 -8.26
C GLU A 39 -1.77 -14.14 -7.38
N ARG A 40 -1.20 -13.03 -6.88
CA ARG A 40 -1.96 -11.99 -6.16
C ARG A 40 -2.84 -11.17 -7.09
N ALA A 41 -2.37 -10.85 -8.29
CA ALA A 41 -3.14 -10.11 -9.30
C ALA A 41 -4.29 -10.95 -9.87
N ASP A 42 -4.03 -12.24 -10.13
CA ASP A 42 -5.00 -13.20 -10.65
C ASP A 42 -5.98 -13.71 -9.57
N GLY A 43 -5.79 -13.33 -8.30
CA GLY A 43 -6.62 -13.79 -7.17
C GLY A 43 -6.52 -15.29 -6.87
N THR A 44 -5.56 -15.99 -7.48
CA THR A 44 -5.37 -17.45 -7.35
C THR A 44 -4.63 -17.83 -6.08
N ARG A 45 -3.96 -16.88 -5.42
CA ARG A 45 -3.42 -17.09 -4.08
C ARG A 45 -4.52 -16.90 -3.04
N PRO A 46 -4.80 -17.88 -2.16
CA PRO A 46 -5.56 -17.58 -0.95
C PRO A 46 -4.82 -16.47 -0.22
N ALA A 47 -5.51 -15.36 0.05
CA ALA A 47 -4.92 -14.21 0.72
C ALA A 47 -4.24 -14.71 1.99
N SER A 48 -2.90 -14.65 2.03
CA SER A 48 -2.19 -14.78 3.29
C SER A 48 -2.78 -13.75 4.24
N ALA A 49 -2.95 -14.09 5.52
CA ALA A 49 -3.39 -13.13 6.54
C ALA A 49 -2.60 -11.81 6.45
N SER A 50 -1.32 -11.88 6.05
CA SER A 50 -0.48 -10.69 5.81
C SER A 50 -0.88 -9.84 4.60
N ALA A 51 -1.40 -10.45 3.53
CA ALA A 51 -1.86 -9.72 2.33
C ALA A 51 -3.24 -9.10 2.56
N ALA A 52 -4.14 -9.78 3.29
CA ALA A 52 -5.41 -9.22 3.73
C ALA A 52 -5.19 -8.07 4.73
N CYS A 53 -4.26 -8.23 5.69
CA CYS A 53 -3.83 -7.15 6.59
C CYS A 53 -3.32 -5.94 5.80
N ARG A 54 -2.37 -6.13 4.87
CA ARG A 54 -1.81 -5.03 4.06
C ARG A 54 -2.85 -4.29 3.21
N ALA A 55 -3.87 -5.00 2.71
CA ALA A 55 -4.96 -4.36 1.96
C ALA A 55 -5.85 -3.51 2.88
N GLY A 56 -6.24 -4.05 4.04
CA GLY A 56 -6.99 -3.30 5.07
C GLY A 56 -6.21 -2.08 5.59
N ASP A 57 -4.92 -2.27 5.90
CA ASP A 57 -4.02 -1.20 6.34
C ASP A 57 -3.98 -0.05 5.32
N SER A 58 -4.00 -0.36 4.03
CA SER A 58 -3.98 0.64 2.96
C SER A 58 -5.28 1.47 2.90
N GLU A 59 -6.43 0.86 3.16
CA GLU A 59 -7.72 1.57 3.16
C GLU A 59 -7.86 2.46 4.40
N GLU A 60 -7.49 1.95 5.57
CA GLU A 60 -7.48 2.69 6.83
C GLU A 60 -6.53 3.89 6.75
N VAL A 61 -5.32 3.70 6.22
CA VAL A 61 -4.36 4.80 6.00
C VAL A 61 -4.93 5.86 5.07
N ARG A 62 -5.67 5.47 4.02
CA ARG A 62 -6.30 6.43 3.10
C ARG A 62 -7.44 7.20 3.78
N ALA A 63 -8.26 6.53 4.58
CA ALA A 63 -9.32 7.17 5.36
C ALA A 63 -8.74 8.16 6.39
N LEU A 64 -7.70 7.75 7.12
CA LEU A 64 -6.99 8.59 8.09
C LEU A 64 -6.39 9.82 7.42
N LYS A 65 -5.72 9.68 6.28
CA LYS A 65 -5.17 10.82 5.53
C LYS A 65 -6.24 11.84 5.12
N ARG A 66 -7.41 11.38 4.69
CA ARG A 66 -8.55 12.27 4.37
C ARG A 66 -9.02 13.01 5.62
N ARG A 67 -9.16 12.30 6.74
CA ARG A 67 -9.61 12.88 8.00
C ARG A 67 -8.63 13.94 8.53
N VAL A 68 -7.33 13.66 8.46
CA VAL A 68 -6.29 14.64 8.83
C VAL A 68 -6.39 15.90 7.97
N ALA A 69 -6.53 15.75 6.65
CA ALA A 69 -6.66 16.91 5.75
C ALA A 69 -7.94 17.73 5.96
N GLU A 70 -9.03 17.11 6.41
CA GLU A 70 -10.24 17.82 6.82
C GLU A 70 -10.04 18.58 8.14
N LEU A 71 -9.41 17.93 9.12
CA LEU A 71 -9.14 18.54 10.43
C LEU A 71 -8.19 19.74 10.29
N GLU A 72 -7.14 19.62 9.48
CA GLU A 72 -6.22 20.73 9.20
C GLU A 72 -6.96 21.92 8.55
N ARG A 73 -7.83 21.66 7.57
CA ARG A 73 -8.66 22.72 6.95
C ARG A 73 -9.59 23.39 7.97
N ALA A 74 -10.25 22.62 8.82
CA ALA A 74 -11.10 23.18 9.87
C ALA A 74 -10.28 24.02 10.87
N ASN A 75 -9.08 23.55 11.24
CA ASN A 75 -8.21 24.26 12.15
C ASN A 75 -7.76 25.61 11.58
N GLU A 76 -7.44 25.67 10.28
CA GLU A 76 -7.10 26.93 9.61
C GLU A 76 -8.26 27.93 9.59
N ILE A 77 -9.49 27.47 9.37
CA ILE A 77 -10.68 28.34 9.47
C ILE A 77 -10.82 28.89 10.88
N LEU A 78 -10.68 28.04 11.91
CA LEU A 78 -10.80 28.45 13.30
C LEU A 78 -9.71 29.43 13.72
N LYS A 79 -8.45 29.20 13.32
CA LYS A 79 -7.35 30.14 13.54
C LYS A 79 -7.63 31.48 12.89
N THR A 80 -8.04 31.48 11.63
CA THR A 80 -8.36 32.71 10.89
C THR A 80 -9.49 33.48 11.56
N ALA A 81 -10.57 32.78 11.96
CA ALA A 81 -11.67 33.37 12.70
C ALA A 81 -11.20 33.95 14.04
N SER A 82 -10.38 33.22 14.80
CA SER A 82 -9.85 33.69 16.08
C SER A 82 -8.99 34.95 15.93
N ALA A 83 -8.17 35.03 14.88
CA ALA A 83 -7.36 36.20 14.57
C ALA A 83 -8.25 37.41 14.22
N PHE A 84 -9.31 37.19 13.44
CA PHE A 84 -10.27 38.24 13.09
C PHE A 84 -10.99 38.79 14.32
N PHE A 85 -11.46 37.91 15.22
CA PHE A 85 -12.11 38.33 16.45
C PHE A 85 -11.15 39.02 17.42
N ALA A 86 -9.91 38.55 17.55
CA ALA A 86 -8.90 39.20 18.39
C ALA A 86 -8.59 40.63 17.90
N ALA A 87 -8.48 40.84 16.59
CA ALA A 87 -8.27 42.17 16.02
C ALA A 87 -9.46 43.11 16.27
N ALA A 88 -10.70 42.60 16.13
CA ALA A 88 -11.92 43.37 16.40
C ALA A 88 -12.06 43.75 17.89
N GLU A 89 -11.66 42.85 18.81
CA GLU A 89 -11.67 43.17 20.24
C GLU A 89 -10.61 44.23 20.60
N LEU A 90 -9.43 44.20 19.98
CA LEU A 90 -8.40 45.23 20.13
C LEU A 90 -8.87 46.62 19.66
N ASP A 91 -9.49 46.71 18.48
CA ASP A 91 -10.00 47.99 17.96
C ASP A 91 -11.08 48.59 18.87
N ARG A 92 -11.88 47.74 19.52
CA ARG A 92 -12.89 48.16 20.50
C ARG A 92 -12.33 48.65 21.84
N ARG A 93 -11.14 48.21 22.23
CA ARG A 93 -10.47 48.66 23.48
C ARG A 93 -9.63 49.92 23.29
N LEU A 94 -9.28 50.26 22.04
CA LEU A 94 -8.47 51.43 21.70
C LEU A 94 -9.32 52.68 21.36
N LYS A 95 -10.64 52.53 21.22
CA LYS A 95 -11.62 53.62 21.13
C LYS A 95 -12.23 53.90 22.50
#